data_AF-A0AAJ6BQG9-F1
#
_entry.id   AF-A0AAJ6BQG9-F1
#
_cell.length_a   1.000
_cell.length_b   1.000
_cell.length_c   1.000
_cell.angle_alpha   90.00
_cell.angle_beta   90.00
_cell.angle_gamma   90.00
#
_symmetry.space_group_name_H-M   'P 1'
#
loop_
_entity.id
_entity.type
_entity.pdbx_description
1 polymer ?
#
loop_
_entity_poly.entity_id
_entity_poly.type
_entity_poly.pdbx_seq_one_letter_code
_entity_poly.pdbx_strand_id
1 'polypeptide(L)'
;MAEWLVEQGIGEERAILAEGDEILAAKLRWPGTLASGQVEDARLVSRVTGSKRGTARFSSGEEALVSGLPRDANEGAAIRLVVTRAAIAESGRTKLAHARPTDEAPRTAPSLAETLGARIVHRFPLADWDALLGDVFSREIAFDGGTLLLNPTPAMMLIDVDGALPPRLLALAAVPAIGGALRQFDIGGSVGIDFPTLSAKDERRAVDSALEKALDDWPHERTAMNGFGFVQLVARLEGPSLLQRIAADRAGAAARLLLRRAEAVEEPGTVRLICHPAVAAKLSDDWLAELARRTGRTISVETDPALALEGGYAQAFPR
;
A
#
# COMPACT_ATOMS: atom_id res chain seq x y z
N MET A 1 -13.92 -17.63 9.57
CA MET A 1 -14.65 -16.60 8.81
C MET A 1 -13.78 -15.37 8.83
N ALA A 2 -13.39 -14.91 7.66
CA ALA A 2 -12.54 -13.74 7.52
C ALA A 2 -13.27 -12.46 7.96
N GLU A 3 -12.59 -11.60 8.72
CA GLU A 3 -13.10 -10.31 9.19
C GLU A 3 -12.09 -9.20 8.88
N TRP A 4 -12.56 -8.05 8.41
CA TRP A 4 -11.73 -6.85 8.30
C TRP A 4 -11.54 -6.19 9.67
N LEU A 5 -10.29 -6.01 10.07
CA LEU A 5 -9.88 -5.29 11.28
C LEU A 5 -9.11 -4.02 10.88
N VAL A 6 -9.34 -2.94 11.60
CA VAL A 6 -8.63 -1.66 11.40
C VAL A 6 -7.99 -1.18 12.69
N GLU A 7 -6.71 -0.83 12.63
CA GLU A 7 -6.03 -0.05 13.66
C GLU A 7 -5.86 1.41 13.22
N GLN A 8 -6.11 2.32 14.15
CA GLN A 8 -5.90 3.76 13.97
C GLN A 8 -4.57 4.18 14.61
N GLY A 9 -3.48 3.98 13.86
CA GLY A 9 -2.14 4.38 14.25
C GLY A 9 -1.96 5.91 14.24
N ILE A 10 -0.85 6.37 14.81
CA ILE A 10 -0.47 7.79 14.73
C ILE A 10 0.04 8.06 13.31
N GLY A 11 -0.67 8.91 12.57
CA GLY A 11 -0.33 9.25 11.19
C GLY A 11 -0.65 8.17 10.15
N GLU A 12 -1.38 7.11 10.53
CA GLU A 12 -1.81 6.04 9.62
C GLU A 12 -3.08 5.30 10.05
N GLU A 13 -3.74 4.67 9.10
CA GLU A 13 -4.69 3.58 9.32
C GLU A 13 -4.16 2.33 8.64
N ARG A 14 -4.27 1.21 9.35
CA ARG A 14 -3.84 -0.10 8.89
C ARG A 14 -5.03 -1.01 8.93
N ALA A 15 -5.26 -1.77 7.88
CA ALA A 15 -6.33 -2.75 7.83
C ALA A 15 -5.79 -4.11 7.41
N ILE A 16 -6.35 -5.17 7.99
CA ILE A 16 -6.13 -6.55 7.58
C ILE A 16 -7.46 -7.26 7.43
N LEU A 17 -7.58 -8.12 6.43
CA LEU A 17 -8.59 -9.16 6.38
C LEU A 17 -7.99 -10.39 7.04
N ALA A 18 -8.43 -10.70 8.25
CA ALA A 18 -7.86 -11.77 9.05
C ALA A 18 -8.77 -12.99 9.09
N GLU A 19 -8.20 -14.18 8.92
CA GLU A 19 -8.84 -15.45 9.25
C GLU A 19 -7.95 -16.24 10.22
N GLY A 20 -8.33 -16.23 11.51
CA GLY A 20 -7.45 -16.73 12.56
C GLY A 20 -6.19 -15.87 12.67
N ASP A 21 -5.03 -16.49 12.46
CA ASP A 21 -3.71 -15.86 12.55
C ASP A 21 -3.19 -15.41 11.17
N GLU A 22 -3.93 -15.70 10.10
CA GLU A 22 -3.52 -15.42 8.73
C GLU A 22 -4.04 -14.07 8.24
N ILE A 23 -3.15 -13.29 7.61
CA ILE A 23 -3.51 -12.07 6.88
C ILE A 23 -3.83 -12.46 5.43
N LEU A 24 -5.10 -12.41 5.05
CA LEU A 24 -5.54 -12.72 3.69
C LEU A 24 -5.42 -11.52 2.74
N ALA A 25 -5.56 -10.31 3.28
CA ALA A 25 -5.38 -9.05 2.55
C ALA A 25 -5.00 -7.93 3.52
N ALA A 26 -4.36 -6.88 3.04
CA ALA A 26 -4.10 -5.69 3.86
C ALA A 26 -4.31 -4.40 3.08
N LYS A 27 -4.58 -3.32 3.80
CA LYS A 27 -4.61 -1.94 3.26
C LYS A 27 -3.88 -1.00 4.19
N LEU A 28 -3.21 0.00 3.60
CA LEU A 28 -2.46 1.02 4.32
C LEU A 28 -2.83 2.42 3.83
N ARG A 29 -3.26 3.27 4.75
CA ARG A 29 -3.64 4.66 4.46
C ARG A 29 -2.86 5.60 5.35
N TRP A 30 -2.13 6.54 4.77
CA TRP A 30 -1.61 7.71 5.48
C TRP A 30 -2.48 8.91 5.11
N PRO A 31 -3.14 9.54 6.09
CA PRO A 31 -3.90 10.77 5.88
C PRO A 31 -3.03 11.93 5.39
N GLY A 32 -3.66 12.97 4.86
CA GLY A 32 -3.00 14.22 4.49
C GLY A 32 -2.70 14.41 3.00
N THR A 33 -3.11 13.47 2.15
CA THR A 33 -3.02 13.59 0.68
C THR A 33 -4.37 13.31 0.02
N LEU A 34 -4.58 13.76 -1.21
CA LEU A 34 -5.78 13.41 -1.99
C LEU A 34 -6.00 11.89 -2.04
N ALA A 35 -7.18 11.46 -1.58
CA ALA A 35 -7.53 10.05 -1.46
C ALA A 35 -8.85 9.73 -2.17
N SER A 36 -8.97 8.49 -2.67
CA SER A 36 -10.17 8.04 -3.38
C SER A 36 -11.43 8.23 -2.54
N GLY A 37 -12.51 8.72 -3.15
CA GLY A 37 -13.78 9.03 -2.50
C GLY A 37 -13.87 10.41 -1.85
N GLN A 38 -12.76 11.18 -1.76
CA GLN A 38 -12.80 12.59 -1.34
C GLN A 38 -13.58 13.43 -2.36
N VAL A 39 -14.47 14.29 -1.86
CA VAL A 39 -15.20 15.27 -2.67
C VAL A 39 -14.85 16.66 -2.19
N GLU A 40 -14.31 17.50 -3.07
CA GLU A 40 -13.83 18.84 -2.73
C GLU A 40 -14.04 19.80 -3.91
N ASP A 41 -14.21 21.09 -3.59
CA ASP A 41 -14.10 22.15 -4.58
C ASP A 41 -12.63 22.39 -4.94
N ALA A 42 -12.31 22.25 -6.22
CA ALA A 42 -10.99 22.52 -6.75
C ALA A 42 -11.06 23.67 -7.76
N ARG A 43 -9.89 24.20 -8.15
CA ARG A 43 -9.77 25.15 -9.26
C ARG A 43 -9.23 24.44 -10.49
N LEU A 44 -9.91 24.55 -11.63
CA LEU A 44 -9.37 24.04 -12.89
C LEU A 44 -8.18 24.92 -13.31
N VAL A 45 -6.98 24.36 -13.39
CA VAL A 45 -5.75 25.11 -13.67
C VAL A 45 -5.24 24.96 -15.10
N SER A 46 -5.62 23.87 -15.78
CA SER A 46 -5.27 23.67 -17.19
C SER A 46 -6.31 22.81 -17.90
N ARG A 47 -6.66 23.19 -19.13
CA ARG A 47 -7.56 22.49 -20.04
C ARG A 47 -7.28 22.92 -21.48
N VAL A 48 -6.98 21.96 -22.36
CA VAL A 48 -6.98 22.20 -23.80
C VAL A 48 -8.42 22.44 -24.28
N THR A 49 -8.68 23.49 -25.06
CA THR A 49 -10.01 23.82 -25.60
C THR A 49 -10.68 22.61 -26.26
N GLY A 50 -11.93 22.32 -25.87
CA GLY A 50 -12.68 21.16 -26.38
C GLY A 50 -12.32 19.82 -25.73
N SER A 51 -11.24 19.74 -24.94
CA SER A 51 -10.86 18.53 -24.21
C SER A 51 -11.84 18.24 -23.08
N LYS A 52 -12.14 16.94 -22.90
CA LYS A 52 -12.81 16.39 -21.71
C LYS A 52 -11.82 16.12 -20.57
N ARG A 53 -10.56 16.49 -20.74
CA ARG A 53 -9.47 16.29 -19.78
C ARG A 53 -8.79 17.60 -19.43
N GLY A 54 -8.33 17.71 -18.20
CA GLY A 54 -7.57 18.85 -17.71
C GLY A 54 -6.87 18.52 -16.39
N THR A 55 -6.33 19.55 -15.74
CA THR A 55 -5.71 19.45 -14.41
C THR A 55 -6.40 20.43 -13.49
N ALA A 56 -6.72 19.99 -12.28
CA ALA A 56 -7.29 20.84 -11.23
C ALA A 56 -6.42 20.81 -9.98
N ARG A 57 -6.42 21.92 -9.24
CA ARG A 57 -5.69 22.10 -7.99
C ARG A 57 -6.67 22.19 -6.82
N PHE A 58 -6.45 21.36 -5.82
CA PHE A 58 -7.23 21.28 -4.59
C PHE A 58 -6.73 22.29 -3.56
N SER A 59 -7.47 22.50 -2.47
CA SER A 59 -7.09 23.45 -1.41
C SER A 59 -5.80 23.06 -0.69
N SER A 60 -5.45 21.76 -0.68
CA SER A 60 -4.18 21.25 -0.17
C SER A 60 -2.97 21.70 -1.02
N GLY A 61 -3.22 22.25 -2.21
CA GLY A 61 -2.20 22.58 -3.19
C GLY A 61 -1.84 21.43 -4.13
N GLU A 62 -2.30 20.21 -3.85
CA GLU A 62 -2.13 19.05 -4.72
C GLU A 62 -2.93 19.19 -6.03
N GLU A 63 -2.41 18.58 -7.08
CA GLU A 63 -3.06 18.54 -8.40
C GLU A 63 -3.59 17.14 -8.74
N ALA A 64 -4.71 17.13 -9.47
CA ALA A 64 -5.28 15.91 -10.02
C ALA A 64 -5.56 16.06 -11.53
N LEU A 65 -5.36 14.98 -12.27
CA LEU A 65 -5.84 14.86 -13.64
C LEU A 65 -7.35 14.65 -13.63
N VAL A 66 -8.08 15.55 -14.26
CA VAL A 66 -9.53 15.50 -14.38
C VAL A 66 -9.92 14.84 -15.69
N SER A 67 -10.90 13.94 -15.65
CA SER A 67 -11.54 13.36 -16.83
C SER A 67 -13.05 13.61 -16.79
N GLY A 68 -13.68 13.68 -17.97
CA GLY A 68 -15.12 13.92 -18.07
C GLY A 68 -15.53 15.37 -17.82
N LEU A 69 -14.64 16.34 -18.07
CA LEU A 69 -14.98 17.76 -17.95
C LEU A 69 -16.19 18.13 -18.82
N PRO A 70 -17.14 18.92 -18.31
CA PRO A 70 -18.24 19.44 -19.11
C PRO A 70 -17.72 20.44 -20.15
N ARG A 71 -18.50 20.71 -21.20
CA ARG A 71 -18.05 21.50 -22.35
C ARG A 71 -17.70 22.95 -21.98
N ASP A 72 -18.45 23.49 -21.03
CA ASP A 72 -18.39 24.84 -20.48
C ASP A 72 -17.41 25.00 -19.30
N ALA A 73 -16.65 23.96 -18.93
CA ALA A 73 -15.63 24.04 -17.89
C ALA A 73 -14.51 25.03 -18.25
N ASN A 74 -14.35 26.12 -17.51
CA ASN A 74 -13.36 27.15 -17.84
C ASN A 74 -12.12 27.07 -16.95
N GLU A 75 -10.93 27.31 -17.53
CA GLU A 75 -9.72 27.49 -16.73
C GLU A 75 -9.91 28.64 -15.74
N GLY A 76 -9.37 28.47 -14.54
CA GLY A 76 -9.54 29.37 -13.41
C GLY A 76 -10.88 29.23 -12.67
N ALA A 77 -11.88 28.52 -13.21
CA ALA A 77 -13.16 28.34 -12.52
C ALA A 77 -13.08 27.31 -11.38
N ALA A 78 -13.96 27.48 -10.40
CA ALA A 78 -14.20 26.46 -9.39
C ALA A 78 -14.96 25.28 -10.02
N ILE A 79 -14.61 24.06 -9.60
CA ILE A 79 -15.26 22.83 -10.04
C ILE A 79 -15.29 21.83 -8.89
N ARG A 80 -16.46 21.24 -8.64
CA ARG A 80 -16.65 20.18 -7.68
C ARG A 80 -16.12 18.87 -8.26
N LEU A 81 -15.18 18.23 -7.55
CA LEU A 81 -14.54 17.01 -8.01
C LEU A 81 -14.62 15.89 -6.97
N VAL A 82 -14.84 14.67 -7.44
CA VAL A 82 -14.57 13.45 -6.67
C VAL A 82 -13.23 12.87 -7.10
N VAL A 83 -12.37 12.57 -6.13
CA VAL A 83 -11.12 11.84 -6.37
C VAL A 83 -11.44 10.37 -6.56
N THR A 84 -10.95 9.79 -7.67
CA THR A 84 -11.22 8.40 -8.09
C THR A 84 -10.01 7.49 -7.97
N ARG A 85 -8.80 8.07 -7.93
CA ARG A 85 -7.55 7.38 -7.67
C ARG A 85 -6.60 8.32 -6.97
N ALA A 86 -5.99 7.88 -5.87
CA ALA A 86 -4.97 8.67 -5.17
C ALA A 86 -3.72 8.89 -6.05
N ALA A 87 -2.90 9.88 -5.69
CA ALA A 87 -1.58 10.02 -6.30
C ALA A 87 -0.71 8.79 -5.99
N ILE A 88 0.15 8.41 -6.94
CA ILE A 88 1.06 7.27 -6.79
C ILE A 88 2.47 7.78 -7.08
N ALA A 89 3.33 7.74 -6.08
CA ALA A 89 4.75 8.02 -6.26
C ALA A 89 5.42 6.83 -6.94
N GLU A 90 6.29 7.13 -7.90
CA GLU A 90 7.09 6.16 -8.64
C GLU A 90 8.56 6.60 -8.61
N SER A 91 9.46 5.72 -9.04
CA SER A 91 10.86 6.10 -9.20
C SER A 91 10.98 7.25 -10.23
N GLY A 92 11.47 8.40 -9.77
CA GLY A 92 11.74 9.58 -10.59
C GLY A 92 10.53 10.45 -10.98
N ARG A 93 9.28 10.10 -10.59
CA ARG A 93 8.10 10.93 -10.84
C ARG A 93 6.92 10.59 -9.94
N THR A 94 5.93 11.47 -9.88
CA THR A 94 4.63 11.19 -9.23
C THR A 94 3.52 11.15 -10.28
N LYS A 95 2.77 10.04 -10.34
CA LYS A 95 1.49 9.98 -11.05
C LYS A 95 0.47 10.76 -10.22
N LEU A 96 0.03 11.91 -10.73
CA LEU A 96 -1.02 12.72 -10.10
C LEU A 96 -2.27 11.89 -9.78
N ALA A 97 -3.04 12.35 -8.79
CA ALA A 97 -4.35 11.80 -8.50
C ALA A 97 -5.28 11.92 -9.73
N HIS A 98 -6.31 11.08 -9.81
CA HIS A 98 -7.35 11.22 -10.83
C HIS A 98 -8.65 11.67 -10.19
N ALA A 99 -9.34 12.60 -10.85
CA ALA A 99 -10.63 13.10 -10.39
C ALA A 99 -11.65 13.19 -11.53
N ARG A 100 -12.93 13.32 -11.16
CA ARG A 100 -14.05 13.54 -12.08
C ARG A 100 -14.99 14.61 -11.51
N PRO A 101 -15.64 15.41 -12.37
CA PRO A 101 -16.73 16.27 -11.95
C PRO A 101 -17.84 15.49 -11.25
N THR A 102 -18.41 16.07 -10.21
CA THR A 102 -19.55 15.51 -9.46
C THR A 102 -20.43 16.63 -8.91
N ASP A 103 -21.70 16.33 -8.64
CA ASP A 103 -22.62 17.20 -7.91
C ASP A 103 -22.76 16.79 -6.42
N GLU A 104 -21.99 15.79 -5.98
CA GLU A 104 -21.95 15.37 -4.57
C GLU A 104 -21.52 16.51 -3.62
N ALA A 105 -22.03 16.45 -2.39
CA ALA A 105 -21.62 17.36 -1.32
C ALA A 105 -20.15 17.13 -0.93
N PRO A 106 -19.41 18.17 -0.49
CA PRO A 106 -18.02 18.01 -0.07
C PRO A 106 -17.91 17.06 1.12
N ARG A 107 -16.91 16.18 1.09
CA ARG A 107 -16.60 15.23 2.14
C ARG A 107 -15.14 14.81 2.09
N THR A 108 -14.59 14.47 3.25
CA THR A 108 -13.30 13.80 3.35
C THR A 108 -13.36 12.41 2.71
N ALA A 109 -12.20 11.86 2.34
CA ALA A 109 -12.14 10.47 1.91
C ALA A 109 -12.59 9.53 3.06
N PRO A 110 -13.42 8.51 2.75
CA PRO A 110 -13.85 7.54 3.75
C PRO A 110 -12.65 6.83 4.37
N SER A 111 -12.72 6.57 5.67
CA SER A 111 -11.78 5.76 6.44
C SER A 111 -11.68 4.34 5.90
N LEU A 112 -10.59 3.64 6.25
CA LEU A 112 -10.51 2.20 5.97
C LEU A 112 -11.64 1.45 6.66
N ALA A 113 -12.04 1.88 7.87
CA ALA A 113 -13.16 1.28 8.59
C ALA A 113 -14.49 1.43 7.82
N GLU A 114 -14.79 2.63 7.30
CA GLU A 114 -15.99 2.88 6.50
C GLU A 114 -15.96 2.16 5.15
N THR A 115 -14.81 2.18 4.46
CA THR A 115 -14.67 1.59 3.12
C THR A 115 -14.78 0.07 3.13
N LEU A 116 -14.26 -0.56 4.18
CA LEU A 116 -14.19 -2.03 4.30
C LEU A 116 -15.31 -2.61 5.17
N GLY A 117 -16.11 -1.78 5.83
CA GLY A 117 -17.03 -2.23 6.88
C GLY A 117 -16.28 -2.91 8.03
N ALA A 118 -15.06 -2.45 8.33
CA ALA A 118 -14.14 -3.11 9.23
C ALA A 118 -14.40 -2.76 10.71
N ARG A 119 -14.09 -3.70 11.59
CA ARG A 119 -14.09 -3.47 13.03
C ARG A 119 -12.82 -2.74 13.44
N ILE A 120 -12.97 -1.59 14.10
CA ILE A 120 -11.83 -0.88 14.70
C ILE A 120 -11.36 -1.65 15.93
N VAL A 121 -10.07 -1.95 15.98
CA VAL A 121 -9.42 -2.64 17.09
C VAL A 121 -8.30 -1.79 17.66
N HIS A 122 -8.05 -1.95 18.96
CA HIS A 122 -6.89 -1.31 19.57
C HIS A 122 -5.59 -1.91 19.03
N ARG A 123 -5.53 -3.25 18.89
CA ARG A 123 -4.42 -3.99 18.29
C ARG A 123 -4.91 -5.17 17.45
N PHE A 124 -4.20 -5.53 16.39
CA PHE A 124 -4.42 -6.81 15.71
C PHE A 124 -4.14 -7.98 16.67
N PRO A 125 -5.07 -8.94 16.81
CA PRO A 125 -5.01 -9.92 17.89
C PRO A 125 -3.94 -11.01 17.68
N LEU A 126 -3.78 -11.52 16.45
CA LEU A 126 -2.91 -12.67 16.16
C LEU A 126 -2.12 -12.52 14.85
N ALA A 127 -2.47 -11.53 14.03
CA ALA A 127 -1.86 -11.30 12.72
C ALA A 127 -0.52 -10.55 12.84
N ASP A 128 0.54 -11.10 12.25
CA ASP A 128 1.88 -10.52 12.27
C ASP A 128 2.05 -9.44 11.20
N TRP A 129 1.60 -8.23 11.54
CA TRP A 129 1.80 -7.04 10.70
C TRP A 129 3.27 -6.69 10.51
N ASP A 130 4.12 -6.97 11.52
CA ASP A 130 5.53 -6.62 11.48
C ASP A 130 6.28 -7.53 10.48
N ALA A 131 5.98 -8.82 10.45
CA ALA A 131 6.47 -9.75 9.43
C ALA A 131 5.99 -9.34 8.03
N LEU A 132 4.69 -9.03 7.87
CA LEU A 132 4.14 -8.54 6.60
C LEU A 132 4.91 -7.30 6.10
N LEU A 133 5.17 -6.32 6.97
CA LEU A 133 5.96 -5.16 6.57
C LEU A 133 7.41 -5.52 6.30
N GLY A 134 8.01 -6.45 7.03
CA GLY A 134 9.33 -7.00 6.73
C GLY A 134 9.45 -7.41 5.26
N ASP A 135 8.49 -8.19 4.78
CA ASP A 135 8.42 -8.64 3.38
C ASP A 135 8.20 -7.47 2.39
N VAL A 136 7.42 -6.45 2.76
CA VAL A 136 7.26 -5.24 1.92
C VAL A 136 8.56 -4.41 1.87
N PHE A 137 9.30 -4.33 2.98
CA PHE A 137 10.55 -3.59 3.09
C PHE A 137 11.68 -4.27 2.30
N SER A 138 11.78 -5.60 2.38
CA SER A 138 12.73 -6.44 1.62
C SER A 138 12.32 -6.59 0.16
N ARG A 139 11.01 -6.60 -0.11
CA ARG A 139 10.40 -6.94 -1.41
C ARG A 139 10.64 -8.40 -1.81
N GLU A 140 10.82 -9.25 -0.82
CA GLU A 140 11.08 -10.67 -0.94
C GLU A 140 10.03 -11.44 -0.16
N ILE A 141 9.44 -12.46 -0.78
CA ILE A 141 8.49 -13.37 -0.12
C ILE A 141 8.99 -14.79 -0.32
N ALA A 142 9.39 -15.44 0.77
CA ALA A 142 9.77 -16.84 0.73
C ALA A 142 8.53 -17.74 0.56
N PHE A 143 8.68 -18.81 -0.20
CA PHE A 143 7.72 -19.91 -0.28
C PHE A 143 8.45 -21.25 -0.33
N ASP A 144 7.72 -22.36 -0.25
CA ASP A 144 8.36 -23.68 -0.25
C ASP A 144 9.14 -23.93 -1.57
N GLY A 145 10.46 -23.99 -1.44
CA GLY A 145 11.39 -24.22 -2.55
C GLY A 145 11.80 -23.00 -3.38
N GLY A 146 11.38 -21.78 -3.02
CA GLY A 146 11.75 -20.57 -3.74
C GLY A 146 11.40 -19.24 -3.05
N THR A 147 11.59 -18.16 -3.78
CA THR A 147 11.33 -16.78 -3.34
C THR A 147 10.71 -15.98 -4.48
N LEU A 148 9.79 -15.09 -4.13
CA LEU A 148 9.29 -14.06 -5.04
C LEU A 148 10.07 -12.77 -4.85
N LEU A 149 10.51 -12.15 -5.94
CA LEU A 149 11.14 -10.82 -5.95
C LEU A 149 10.18 -9.79 -6.56
N LEU A 150 9.78 -8.79 -5.76
CA LEU A 150 8.77 -7.81 -6.16
C LEU A 150 9.40 -6.47 -6.54
N ASN A 151 9.24 -6.10 -7.80
CA ASN A 151 9.92 -4.95 -8.40
C ASN A 151 8.90 -3.95 -8.96
N PRO A 152 8.48 -2.94 -8.17
CA PRO A 152 7.62 -1.88 -8.67
C PRO A 152 8.37 -1.00 -9.67
N THR A 153 7.87 -0.92 -10.91
CA THR A 153 8.40 -0.03 -11.95
C THR A 153 7.39 1.06 -12.32
N PRO A 154 7.79 2.13 -13.04
CA PRO A 154 6.84 3.15 -13.50
C PRO A 154 5.75 2.63 -14.46
N ALA A 155 5.98 1.48 -15.11
CA ALA A 155 5.06 0.89 -16.07
C ALA A 155 4.14 -0.17 -15.42
N MET A 156 4.72 -1.07 -14.63
CA MET A 156 4.03 -2.20 -14.02
C MET A 156 4.77 -2.75 -12.79
N MET A 157 4.06 -3.53 -11.96
CA MET A 157 4.70 -4.39 -10.97
C MET A 157 5.31 -5.60 -11.67
N LEU A 158 6.58 -5.91 -11.42
CA LEU A 158 7.18 -7.16 -11.85
C LEU A 158 7.35 -8.09 -10.66
N ILE A 159 6.96 -9.35 -10.82
CA ILE A 159 7.15 -10.42 -9.84
C ILE A 159 8.01 -11.47 -10.53
N ASP A 160 9.21 -11.66 -10.00
CA ASP A 160 10.15 -12.67 -10.47
C ASP A 160 10.11 -13.89 -9.54
N VAL A 161 10.22 -15.08 -10.12
CA VAL A 161 10.08 -16.36 -9.41
C VAL A 161 11.40 -17.11 -9.47
N ASP A 162 12.11 -17.10 -8.34
CA ASP A 162 13.41 -17.75 -8.19
C ASP A 162 13.35 -18.92 -7.21
N GLY A 163 14.23 -19.90 -7.39
CA GLY A 163 14.29 -21.06 -6.50
C GLY A 163 15.10 -22.24 -7.03
N ALA A 164 15.18 -23.29 -6.23
CA ALA A 164 15.99 -24.48 -6.53
C ALA A 164 15.20 -25.67 -7.07
N LEU A 165 13.86 -25.57 -7.10
CA LEU A 165 13.00 -26.63 -7.62
C LEU A 165 13.09 -26.73 -9.16
N PRO A 166 12.81 -27.92 -9.74
CA PRO A 166 12.62 -28.05 -11.18
C PRO A 166 11.58 -27.04 -11.71
N PRO A 167 11.76 -26.44 -12.90
CA PRO A 167 10.99 -25.28 -13.38
C PRO A 167 9.47 -25.40 -13.22
N ARG A 168 8.90 -26.54 -13.60
CA ARG A 168 7.46 -26.80 -13.47
C ARG A 168 7.01 -26.82 -12.01
N LEU A 169 7.78 -27.45 -11.13
CA LEU A 169 7.44 -27.54 -9.70
C LEU A 169 7.60 -26.17 -9.04
N LEU A 170 8.65 -25.43 -9.38
CA LEU A 170 8.87 -24.07 -8.91
C LEU A 170 7.71 -23.15 -9.30
N ALA A 171 7.30 -23.17 -10.58
CA ALA A 171 6.20 -22.34 -11.06
C ALA A 171 4.88 -22.64 -10.35
N LEU A 172 4.55 -23.92 -10.12
CA LEU A 172 3.34 -24.31 -9.40
C LEU A 172 3.40 -23.94 -7.90
N ALA A 173 4.57 -24.08 -7.26
CA ALA A 173 4.78 -23.73 -5.86
C ALA A 173 4.69 -22.23 -5.60
N ALA A 174 5.05 -21.40 -6.60
CA ALA A 174 4.98 -19.95 -6.51
C ALA A 174 3.54 -19.39 -6.57
N VAL A 175 2.60 -20.10 -7.22
CA VAL A 175 1.24 -19.59 -7.46
C VAL A 175 0.50 -19.16 -6.19
N PRO A 176 0.46 -19.96 -5.10
CA PRO A 176 -0.17 -19.52 -3.85
C PRO A 176 0.48 -18.26 -3.28
N ALA A 177 1.82 -18.18 -3.29
CA ALA A 177 2.54 -17.02 -2.78
C ALA A 177 2.26 -15.76 -3.62
N ILE A 178 2.16 -15.89 -4.94
CA ILE A 178 1.77 -14.78 -5.84
C ILE A 178 0.35 -14.32 -5.51
N GLY A 179 -0.60 -15.24 -5.37
CA GLY A 179 -1.97 -14.93 -5.01
C GLY A 179 -2.06 -14.21 -3.65
N GLY A 180 -1.33 -14.69 -2.65
CA GLY A 180 -1.22 -14.05 -1.34
C GLY A 180 -0.66 -12.64 -1.45
N ALA A 181 0.49 -12.47 -2.11
CA ALA A 181 1.17 -11.19 -2.27
C ALA A 181 0.29 -10.12 -2.92
N LEU A 182 -0.46 -10.47 -3.96
CA LEU A 182 -1.36 -9.54 -4.65
C LEU A 182 -2.40 -8.93 -3.70
N ARG A 183 -2.97 -9.74 -2.80
CA ARG A 183 -3.99 -9.32 -1.84
C ARG A 183 -3.38 -8.65 -0.60
N GLN A 184 -2.34 -9.26 -0.03
CA GLN A 184 -1.68 -8.82 1.18
C GLN A 184 -0.95 -7.48 0.99
N PHE A 185 -0.41 -7.21 -0.20
CA PHE A 185 0.29 -5.95 -0.46
C PHE A 185 -0.57 -4.91 -1.21
N ASP A 186 -1.87 -5.19 -1.41
CA ASP A 186 -2.81 -4.33 -2.15
C ASP A 186 -2.30 -3.99 -3.56
N ILE A 187 -1.78 -4.98 -4.28
CA ILE A 187 -1.21 -4.80 -5.62
C ILE A 187 -2.36 -4.75 -6.63
N GLY A 188 -2.34 -3.75 -7.50
CA GLY A 188 -3.24 -3.64 -8.64
C GLY A 188 -2.56 -2.96 -9.82
N GLY A 189 -3.34 -2.66 -10.86
CA GLY A 189 -2.83 -2.12 -12.12
C GLY A 189 -2.22 -3.21 -12.99
N SER A 190 -1.24 -2.85 -13.81
CA SER A 190 -0.51 -3.80 -14.64
C SER A 190 0.53 -4.55 -13.80
N VAL A 191 0.48 -5.88 -13.82
CA VAL A 191 1.42 -6.78 -13.14
C VAL A 191 1.96 -7.76 -14.15
N GLY A 192 3.26 -8.04 -14.08
CA GLY A 192 3.94 -9.04 -14.89
C GLY A 192 4.57 -10.06 -13.97
N ILE A 193 4.33 -11.32 -14.23
CA ILE A 193 4.91 -12.43 -13.49
C ILE A 193 5.85 -13.16 -14.44
N ASP A 194 7.12 -13.23 -14.06
CA ASP A 194 8.15 -13.97 -14.77
C ASP A 194 8.33 -15.33 -14.10
N PHE A 195 7.70 -16.36 -14.65
CA PHE A 195 7.92 -17.73 -14.21
C PHE A 195 9.13 -18.32 -14.92
N PRO A 196 9.75 -19.38 -14.36
CA PRO A 196 10.72 -20.19 -15.10
C PRO A 196 10.17 -20.62 -16.47
N THR A 197 11.01 -20.59 -17.49
CA THR A 197 10.59 -20.99 -18.84
C THR A 197 10.16 -22.46 -18.89
N LEU A 198 8.91 -22.71 -19.30
CA LEU A 198 8.35 -24.05 -19.48
C LEU A 198 8.18 -24.38 -20.96
N SER A 199 8.86 -25.42 -21.44
CA SER A 199 8.84 -25.81 -22.85
C SER A 199 7.54 -26.52 -23.25
N ALA A 200 7.02 -27.39 -22.39
CA ALA A 200 5.82 -28.17 -22.66
C ALA A 200 4.54 -27.35 -22.48
N LYS A 201 3.65 -27.42 -23.48
CA LYS A 201 2.36 -26.70 -23.48
C LYS A 201 1.47 -27.11 -22.30
N ASP A 202 1.48 -28.38 -21.93
CA ASP A 202 0.63 -28.89 -20.85
C ASP A 202 1.13 -28.44 -19.47
N GLU A 203 2.43 -28.16 -19.31
CA GLU A 203 2.97 -27.58 -18.09
C GLU A 203 2.54 -26.12 -17.94
N ARG A 204 2.62 -25.32 -19.02
CA ARG A 204 2.12 -23.94 -19.02
C ARG A 204 0.62 -23.88 -18.68
N ARG A 205 -0.18 -24.78 -19.28
CA ARG A 205 -1.61 -24.92 -18.97
C ARG A 205 -1.87 -25.28 -17.51
N ALA A 206 -1.02 -26.09 -16.90
CA ALA A 206 -1.15 -26.43 -15.49
C ALA A 206 -0.94 -25.20 -14.59
N VAL A 207 0.05 -24.36 -14.90
CA VAL A 207 0.27 -23.09 -14.18
C VAL A 207 -0.88 -22.12 -14.42
N ASP A 208 -1.36 -21.99 -15.66
CA ASP A 208 -2.54 -21.17 -15.98
C ASP A 208 -3.77 -21.59 -15.15
N SER A 209 -4.01 -22.90 -15.04
CA SER A 209 -5.15 -23.44 -14.27
C SER A 209 -4.97 -23.21 -12.77
N ALA A 210 -3.74 -23.31 -12.27
CA ALA A 210 -3.42 -23.02 -10.87
C ALA A 210 -3.62 -21.54 -10.55
N LEU A 211 -3.17 -20.63 -11.43
CA LEU A 211 -3.38 -19.19 -11.29
C LEU A 211 -4.85 -18.82 -11.32
N GLU A 212 -5.61 -19.40 -12.26
CA GLU A 212 -7.06 -19.18 -12.35
C GLU A 212 -7.76 -19.58 -11.05
N LYS A 213 -7.41 -20.72 -10.48
CA LYS A 213 -7.93 -21.15 -9.18
C LYS A 213 -7.49 -20.25 -8.03
N ALA A 214 -6.22 -19.83 -8.00
CA ALA A 214 -5.67 -19.02 -6.91
C ALA A 214 -6.16 -17.56 -6.93
N LEU A 215 -6.73 -17.11 -8.05
CA LEU A 215 -7.20 -15.74 -8.27
C LEU A 215 -8.71 -15.69 -8.59
N ASP A 216 -9.47 -16.75 -8.27
CA ASP A 216 -10.89 -16.88 -8.66
C ASP A 216 -11.78 -15.78 -8.06
N ASP A 217 -11.48 -15.35 -6.84
CA ASP A 217 -12.16 -14.30 -6.09
C ASP A 217 -11.49 -12.92 -6.20
N TRP A 218 -10.39 -12.82 -6.96
CA TRP A 218 -9.64 -11.58 -7.13
C TRP A 218 -9.93 -10.97 -8.51
N PRO A 219 -10.65 -9.84 -8.62
CA PRO A 219 -11.09 -9.32 -9.92
C PRO A 219 -9.93 -8.83 -10.81
N HIS A 220 -9.71 -9.51 -11.94
CA HIS A 220 -8.61 -9.21 -12.86
C HIS A 220 -8.88 -9.69 -14.30
N GLU A 221 -8.07 -9.19 -15.22
CA GLU A 221 -7.85 -9.79 -16.54
C GLU A 221 -6.45 -10.39 -16.60
N ARG A 222 -6.25 -11.48 -17.35
CA ARG A 222 -4.93 -12.10 -17.52
C ARG A 222 -4.68 -12.62 -18.92
N THR A 223 -3.41 -12.67 -19.29
CA THR A 223 -2.95 -13.49 -20.41
C THR A 223 -2.74 -14.94 -19.97
N ALA A 224 -2.75 -15.87 -20.92
CA ALA A 224 -2.15 -17.18 -20.72
C ALA A 224 -0.61 -17.05 -20.62
N MET A 225 0.05 -18.02 -19.98
CA MET A 225 1.50 -18.07 -19.96
C MET A 225 2.08 -18.21 -21.37
N ASN A 226 2.95 -17.27 -21.75
CA ASN A 226 3.59 -17.28 -23.06
C ASN A 226 4.74 -18.30 -23.14
N GLY A 227 5.36 -18.42 -24.31
CA GLY A 227 6.47 -19.38 -24.54
C GLY A 227 7.76 -19.09 -23.76
N PHE A 228 7.86 -17.93 -23.10
CA PHE A 228 9.02 -17.52 -22.32
C PHE A 228 8.79 -17.64 -20.81
N GLY A 229 7.56 -17.94 -20.36
CA GLY A 229 7.21 -18.05 -18.93
C GLY A 229 6.47 -16.83 -18.37
N PHE A 230 6.22 -15.80 -19.19
CA PHE A 230 5.62 -14.57 -18.71
C PHE A 230 4.08 -14.61 -18.72
N VAL A 231 3.48 -14.07 -17.66
CA VAL A 231 2.03 -13.83 -17.52
C VAL A 231 1.80 -12.35 -17.19
N GLN A 232 0.89 -11.70 -17.91
CA GLN A 232 0.43 -10.36 -17.56
C GLN A 232 -0.93 -10.42 -16.88
N LEU A 233 -1.08 -9.70 -15.76
CA LEU A 233 -2.33 -9.45 -15.07
C LEU A 233 -2.67 -7.95 -15.15
N VAL A 234 -3.96 -7.63 -15.22
CA VAL A 234 -4.46 -6.26 -15.07
C VAL A 234 -5.61 -6.27 -14.07
N ALA A 235 -5.45 -5.53 -12.97
CA ALA A 235 -6.48 -5.35 -11.96
C ALA A 235 -6.75 -3.87 -11.70
N ARG A 236 -7.90 -3.58 -11.08
CA ARG A 236 -8.28 -2.22 -10.70
C ARG A 236 -7.26 -1.64 -9.71
N LEU A 237 -6.89 -0.37 -9.90
CA LEU A 237 -5.95 0.36 -9.05
C LEU A 237 -6.59 1.65 -8.53
N GLU A 238 -6.94 1.66 -7.25
CA GLU A 238 -7.62 2.78 -6.58
C GLU A 238 -6.65 3.71 -5.83
N GLY A 239 -5.46 3.21 -5.53
CA GLY A 239 -4.41 3.93 -4.81
C GLY A 239 -3.08 3.20 -4.88
N PRO A 240 -2.05 3.72 -4.18
CA PRO A 240 -0.77 3.05 -4.11
C PRO A 240 -0.87 1.74 -3.32
N SER A 241 -0.21 0.69 -3.80
CA SER A 241 0.00 -0.55 -3.03
C SER A 241 0.88 -0.27 -1.80
N LEU A 242 0.96 -1.23 -0.86
CA LEU A 242 1.88 -1.12 0.28
C LEU A 242 3.32 -0.92 -0.18
N LEU A 243 3.76 -1.66 -1.21
CA LEU A 243 5.08 -1.53 -1.82
C LEU A 243 5.35 -0.13 -2.37
N GLN A 244 4.39 0.45 -3.11
CA GLN A 244 4.52 1.79 -3.66
C GLN A 244 4.55 2.85 -2.55
N ARG A 245 3.70 2.68 -1.53
CA ARG A 245 3.59 3.61 -0.41
C ARG A 245 4.87 3.64 0.42
N ILE A 246 5.42 2.48 0.76
CA ILE A 246 6.67 2.37 1.51
C ILE A 246 7.86 2.81 0.66
N ALA A 247 7.91 2.48 -0.63
CA ALA A 247 8.99 2.94 -1.50
C ALA A 247 9.06 4.48 -1.60
N ALA A 248 7.91 5.16 -1.54
CA ALA A 248 7.82 6.61 -1.62
C ALA A 248 8.39 7.33 -0.39
N ASP A 249 8.23 6.74 0.81
CA ASP A 249 8.76 7.30 2.06
C ASP A 249 9.13 6.19 3.04
N ARG A 250 10.24 5.48 2.78
CA ARG A 250 10.69 4.35 3.61
C ARG A 250 10.91 4.76 5.07
N ALA A 251 11.55 5.90 5.29
CA ALA A 251 11.78 6.42 6.63
C ALA A 251 10.48 6.83 7.33
N GLY A 252 9.54 7.43 6.60
CA GLY A 252 8.21 7.77 7.13
C GLY A 252 7.34 6.55 7.43
N ALA A 253 7.48 5.46 6.67
CA ALA A 253 6.85 4.17 6.99
C ALA A 253 7.44 3.57 8.27
N ALA A 254 8.77 3.54 8.39
CA ALA A 254 9.46 3.05 9.57
C ALA A 254 9.14 3.88 10.83
N ALA A 255 8.96 5.20 10.70
CA ALA A 255 8.57 6.07 11.81
C ALA A 255 7.19 5.70 12.37
N ARG A 256 6.21 5.43 11.49
CA ARG A 256 4.86 5.00 11.89
C ARG A 256 4.87 3.62 12.55
N LEU A 257 5.66 2.68 11.99
CA LEU A 257 5.88 1.37 12.58
C LEU A 257 6.50 1.47 13.99
N LEU A 258 7.49 2.35 14.17
CA LEU A 258 8.12 2.62 15.46
C LEU A 258 7.15 3.21 16.49
N LEU A 259 6.34 4.20 16.09
CA LEU A 259 5.29 4.76 16.95
C LEU A 259 4.33 3.67 17.42
N ARG A 260 3.98 2.72 16.55
CA ARG A 260 3.15 1.59 16.92
C ARG A 260 3.82 0.67 17.93
N ARG A 261 5.09 0.29 17.70
CA ARG A 261 5.87 -0.52 18.64
C ARG A 261 5.93 0.17 20.02
N ALA A 262 6.02 1.49 20.04
CA ALA A 262 6.01 2.28 21.26
C ALA A 262 4.67 2.27 22.01
N GLU A 263 3.55 2.32 21.28
CA GLU A 263 2.22 2.08 21.88
C GLU A 263 2.10 0.69 22.50
N ALA A 264 2.95 -0.26 22.09
CA ALA A 264 2.95 -1.63 22.59
C ALA A 264 3.80 -1.92 23.82
N VAL A 265 4.70 -1.00 24.19
CA VAL A 265 5.47 -1.11 25.44
C VAL A 265 4.50 -0.99 26.62
N GLU A 266 4.46 -1.96 27.52
CA GLU A 266 3.56 -1.96 28.69
C GLU A 266 4.28 -1.55 29.98
N GLU A 267 5.60 -1.70 30.01
CA GLU A 267 6.42 -1.42 31.17
C GLU A 267 6.36 0.08 31.54
N PRO A 268 6.35 0.38 32.86
CA PRO A 268 6.28 1.75 33.35
C PRO A 268 7.60 2.49 33.11
N GLY A 269 7.50 3.83 32.98
CA GLY A 269 8.67 4.70 32.85
C GLY A 269 8.60 5.60 31.62
N THR A 270 9.76 6.08 31.19
CA THR A 270 9.91 6.84 29.94
C THR A 270 9.97 5.86 28.78
N VAL A 271 9.16 6.06 27.75
CA VAL A 271 9.29 5.29 26.50
C VAL A 271 10.41 5.90 25.67
N ARG A 272 11.45 5.13 25.40
CA ARG A 272 12.53 5.53 24.51
C ARG A 272 12.37 4.84 23.16
N LEU A 273 12.32 5.65 22.11
CA LEU A 273 12.35 5.23 20.71
C LEU A 273 13.80 5.20 20.25
N ILE A 274 14.30 4.05 19.84
CA ILE A 274 15.66 3.89 19.31
C ILE A 274 15.54 3.56 17.82
N CYS A 275 16.11 4.40 16.97
CA CYS A 275 15.92 4.26 15.52
C CYS A 275 17.04 4.90 14.70
N HIS A 276 17.09 4.57 13.41
CA HIS A 276 18.01 5.22 12.48
C HIS A 276 17.75 6.75 12.40
N PRO A 277 18.79 7.62 12.26
CA PRO A 277 18.61 9.08 12.20
C PRO A 277 17.58 9.56 11.16
N ALA A 278 17.51 8.90 10.00
CA ALA A 278 16.52 9.22 8.97
C ALA A 278 15.06 8.97 9.42
N VAL A 279 14.83 7.99 10.30
CA VAL A 279 13.52 7.71 10.90
C VAL A 279 13.18 8.76 11.95
N ALA A 280 14.14 9.12 12.80
CA ALA A 280 13.96 10.19 13.78
C ALA A 280 13.57 11.51 13.12
N ALA A 281 14.17 11.86 11.97
CA ALA A 281 13.83 13.06 11.20
C ALA A 281 12.40 13.07 10.63
N LYS A 282 11.69 11.93 10.66
CA LYS A 282 10.29 11.80 10.22
C LYS A 282 9.29 11.83 11.37
N LEU A 283 9.75 11.77 12.63
CA LEU A 283 8.90 11.92 13.80
C LEU A 283 8.62 13.40 14.02
N SER A 284 7.38 13.82 13.78
CA SER A 284 6.96 15.19 14.08
C SER A 284 6.67 15.37 15.58
N ASP A 285 6.77 16.60 16.06
CA ASP A 285 6.41 16.95 17.43
C ASP A 285 4.96 16.58 17.76
N ASP A 286 4.04 16.78 16.80
CA ASP A 286 2.63 16.40 16.95
C ASP A 286 2.45 14.89 17.13
N TRP A 287 3.22 14.06 16.42
CA TRP A 287 3.15 12.60 16.57
C TRP A 287 3.73 12.14 17.90
N LEU A 288 4.83 12.75 18.35
CA LEU A 288 5.43 12.45 19.65
C LEU A 288 4.52 12.89 20.80
N ALA A 289 3.87 14.04 20.68
CA ALA A 289 2.88 14.53 21.63
C ALA A 289 1.66 13.61 21.69
N GLU A 290 1.17 13.16 20.53
CA GLU A 290 0.06 12.20 20.47
C GLU A 290 0.45 10.85 21.09
N LEU A 291 1.67 10.35 20.86
CA LEU A 291 2.17 9.13 21.50
C LEU A 291 2.27 9.30 23.03
N ALA A 292 2.78 10.45 23.50
CA ALA A 292 2.83 10.77 24.92
C ALA A 292 1.42 10.77 25.54
N ARG A 293 0.44 11.37 24.84
CA ARG A 293 -0.96 11.44 25.26
C ARG A 293 -1.61 10.05 25.34
N ARG A 294 -1.42 9.21 24.31
CA ARG A 294 -2.01 7.86 24.24
C ARG A 294 -1.43 6.92 25.29
N THR A 295 -0.14 7.05 25.58
CA THR A 295 0.55 6.16 26.51
C THR A 295 0.60 6.70 27.94
N GLY A 296 0.31 7.98 28.16
CA GLY A 296 0.45 8.65 29.46
C GLY A 296 1.90 8.75 29.96
N ARG A 297 2.88 8.64 29.06
CA ARG A 297 4.30 8.53 29.38
C ARG A 297 5.13 9.63 28.73
N THR A 298 6.29 9.90 29.32
CA THR A 298 7.32 10.75 28.70
C THR A 298 7.94 9.98 27.54
N ILE A 299 8.12 10.66 26.41
CA ILE A 299 8.71 10.08 25.19
C ILE A 299 10.10 10.67 25.00
N SER A 300 11.07 9.82 24.69
CA SER A 300 12.43 10.21 24.29
C SER A 300 12.82 9.53 23.00
N VAL A 301 13.65 10.18 22.19
CA VAL A 301 14.15 9.63 20.92
C VAL A 301 15.66 9.57 20.98
N GLU A 302 16.22 8.41 20.66
CA GLU A 302 17.65 8.14 20.56
C GLU A 302 17.94 7.60 19.16
N THR A 303 19.01 8.10 18.55
CA THR A 303 19.37 7.71 17.18
C THR A 303 20.55 6.75 17.17
N ASP A 304 20.43 5.66 16.42
CA ASP A 304 21.51 4.71 16.14
C ASP A 304 21.63 4.50 14.63
N PRO A 305 22.71 4.99 13.98
CA PRO A 305 22.92 4.81 12.55
C PRO A 305 23.25 3.37 12.13
N ALA A 306 23.53 2.45 13.07
CA ALA A 306 23.74 1.04 12.76
C ALA A 306 22.43 0.27 12.52
N LEU A 307 21.28 0.83 12.90
CA LEU A 307 19.98 0.21 12.67
C LEU A 307 19.53 0.36 11.22
N ALA A 308 18.97 -0.72 10.67
CA ALA A 308 18.12 -0.63 9.48
C ALA A 308 16.93 0.31 9.75
N LEU A 309 16.32 0.89 8.71
CA LEU A 309 15.22 1.83 8.87
C LEU A 309 14.07 1.21 9.66
N GLU A 310 13.62 0.02 9.23
CA GLU A 310 12.57 -0.78 9.85
C GLU A 310 13.01 -1.48 11.14
N GLY A 311 14.29 -1.40 11.52
CA GLY A 311 14.87 -2.03 12.71
C GLY A 311 14.69 -1.23 14.00
N GLY A 312 14.02 -0.07 13.95
CA GLY A 312 13.78 0.74 15.14
C GLY A 312 12.86 0.05 16.15
N TYR A 313 13.13 0.21 17.44
CA TYR A 313 12.35 -0.40 18.53
C TYR A 313 12.10 0.60 19.66
N ALA A 314 11.15 0.26 20.53
CA ALA A 314 10.81 1.05 21.70
C ALA A 314 10.98 0.21 22.96
N GLN A 315 11.45 0.83 24.04
CA GLN A 315 11.57 0.19 25.35
C GLN A 315 11.28 1.18 26.47
N ALA A 316 10.84 0.67 27.62
CA ALA A 316 10.69 1.48 28.81
C ALA A 316 12.02 1.62 29.55
N PHE A 317 12.33 2.84 29.96
CA PHE A 317 13.43 3.13 30.87
C PHE A 317 12.89 3.59 32.22
N PRO A 318 13.46 3.09 33.33
CA PRO A 318 13.18 3.65 34.66
C PRO A 318 13.41 5.16 34.67
N ARG A 319 12.55 5.89 35.39
CA ARG A 319 12.73 7.32 35.63
C ARG A 319 13.90 7.58 36.56
#